data_AF-A0AAW0MQ11-F1
#
_entry.id   AF-A0AAW0MQ11-F1
#
_cell.length_a   1.000
_cell.length_b   1.000
_cell.length_c   1.000
_cell.angle_alpha   90.00
_cell.angle_beta   90.00
_cell.angle_gamma   90.00
#
_symmetry.space_group_name_H-M   'P 1'
#
loop_
_entity.id
_entity.type
_entity.pdbx_description
1 polymer ?
#
loop_
_entity_poly.entity_id
_entity_poly.type
_entity_poly.pdbx_seq_one_letter_code
_entity_poly.pdbx_strand_id
1 'polypeptide(L)'
;MFYQPRLHPRDAFEPNLEALEWISSEDAGLNLKNFYYITMLRDPVSRYLSEWKHVQRGATWKTPCTCVTAARPPRTSCPTATSDFMNCPSNLANNRQVRMLADLSLVGCYNLSSMNESQRGHILLSSAMSNLKNMAFYGLTEFQRKTQYLFERTFSLRFISAFTQINSTRAANVALSETVRRRIEELNYLDVQLYEYAKDLFLQRFQFTRQKEHQESRLKRREERRLLREQREQGRPWPLRRRGGGIKRMDKEVDFSATTEDYTSQVARW
;
A
#
# COMPACT_ATOMS: atom_id res chain seq x y z
N MET A 1 6.12 17.72 25.20
CA MET A 1 7.06 18.02 24.10
C MET A 1 7.50 16.68 23.52
N PHE A 2 6.90 16.25 22.42
CA PHE A 2 7.27 15.00 21.77
C PHE A 2 8.34 15.29 20.72
N TYR A 3 9.49 14.67 20.92
CA TYR A 3 10.63 14.71 20.01
C TYR A 3 10.22 13.98 18.73
N GLN A 4 10.04 14.70 17.63
CA GLN A 4 9.91 14.10 16.29
C GLN A 4 11.32 13.88 15.74
N PRO A 5 11.78 12.64 15.55
CA PRO A 5 12.96 12.41 14.72
C PRO A 5 12.53 12.71 13.28
N ARG A 6 13.08 13.77 12.69
CA ARG A 6 13.04 13.93 11.23
C ARG A 6 13.81 12.76 10.64
N LEU A 7 13.14 11.97 9.80
CA LEU A 7 13.78 10.93 9.01
C LEU A 7 14.97 11.52 8.26
N HIS A 8 16.13 10.89 8.39
CA HIS A 8 17.36 11.34 7.74
C HIS A 8 17.22 11.10 6.22
N PRO A 9 17.69 12.02 5.35
CA PRO A 9 17.53 11.90 3.90
C PRO A 9 18.09 10.60 3.28
N ARG A 10 18.95 9.88 3.99
CA ARG A 10 19.50 8.58 3.56
C ARG A 10 18.57 7.40 3.84
N ASP A 11 17.73 7.47 4.87
CA ASP A 11 16.72 6.43 5.15
C ASP A 11 15.50 6.54 4.21
N ALA A 12 15.36 7.71 3.57
CA ALA A 12 14.33 8.03 2.59
C ALA A 12 14.72 7.69 1.13
N PHE A 13 15.96 7.26 0.87
CA PHE A 13 16.50 7.26 -0.50
C PHE A 13 16.56 5.93 -1.24
N GLU A 14 16.05 4.85 -0.65
CA GLU A 14 15.78 3.63 -1.42
C GLU A 14 14.35 3.15 -1.10
N PRO A 15 13.33 3.59 -1.88
CA PRO A 15 12.22 2.68 -2.13
C PRO A 15 12.87 1.37 -2.53
N ASN A 16 12.54 0.26 -1.86
CA ASN A 16 13.17 -1.04 -2.05
C ASN A 16 13.10 -1.41 -3.55
N LEU A 17 14.08 -0.92 -4.33
CA LEU A 17 14.23 -1.11 -5.76
C LEU A 17 14.56 -2.58 -5.97
N GLU A 18 15.25 -3.16 -5.00
CA GLU A 18 15.37 -4.60 -4.83
C GLU A 18 14.00 -5.30 -4.88
N ALA A 19 12.96 -4.91 -4.14
CA ALA A 19 11.68 -5.64 -4.22
C ALA A 19 11.02 -5.61 -5.62
N LEU A 20 11.31 -4.60 -6.45
CA LEU A 20 10.83 -4.49 -7.83
C LEU A 20 11.79 -5.13 -8.86
N GLU A 21 13.10 -5.14 -8.59
CA GLU A 21 14.12 -5.80 -9.43
C GLU A 21 14.23 -7.30 -9.15
N TRP A 22 13.98 -7.74 -7.90
CA TRP A 22 13.96 -9.16 -7.48
C TRP A 22 12.84 -9.97 -8.14
N ILE A 23 11.75 -9.33 -8.58
CA ILE A 23 10.72 -10.02 -9.37
C ILE A 23 11.26 -10.39 -10.78
N SER A 24 12.33 -9.73 -11.22
CA SER A 24 12.94 -9.92 -12.55
C SER A 24 14.26 -10.71 -12.53
N SER A 25 14.86 -11.02 -11.38
CA SER A 25 16.09 -11.82 -11.32
C SER A 25 15.77 -13.30 -11.27
N GLU A 26 16.04 -14.01 -12.37
CA GLU A 26 16.11 -15.48 -12.39
C GLU A 26 17.29 -15.94 -11.51
N ASP A 27 17.02 -16.28 -10.25
CA ASP A 27 18.01 -16.93 -9.39
C ASP A 27 18.11 -18.41 -9.78
N ALA A 28 18.89 -18.66 -10.84
CA ALA A 28 19.20 -19.97 -11.35
C ALA A 28 20.16 -20.70 -10.38
N GLY A 29 19.62 -21.45 -9.41
CA GLY A 29 20.48 -22.28 -8.56
C GLY A 29 19.78 -23.24 -7.60
N LEU A 30 18.58 -22.94 -7.11
CA LEU A 30 17.81 -23.82 -6.23
C LEU A 30 16.32 -23.67 -6.58
N ASN A 31 15.56 -24.77 -6.62
CA ASN A 31 14.10 -24.79 -6.81
C ASN A 31 13.37 -24.15 -5.60
N LEU A 32 13.67 -22.90 -5.28
CA LEU A 32 13.05 -22.12 -4.22
C LEU A 32 11.83 -21.43 -4.83
N LYS A 33 10.65 -21.72 -4.25
CA LYS A 33 9.42 -21.03 -4.63
C LYS A 33 9.50 -19.59 -4.13
N ASN A 34 9.31 -18.62 -5.02
CA ASN A 34 9.20 -17.22 -4.65
C ASN A 34 7.84 -16.95 -3.99
N PHE A 35 7.85 -16.42 -2.76
CA PHE A 35 6.64 -16.05 -2.04
C PHE A 35 6.54 -14.53 -1.93
N TYR A 36 5.54 -13.95 -2.59
CA TYR A 36 5.28 -12.52 -2.56
C TYR A 36 4.18 -12.19 -1.55
N TYR A 37 4.59 -11.71 -0.38
CA TYR A 37 3.65 -11.29 0.66
C TYR A 37 3.01 -9.94 0.30
N ILE A 38 1.69 -9.87 0.46
CA ILE A 38 0.91 -8.65 0.29
C ILE A 38 -0.04 -8.43 1.47
N THR A 39 -0.36 -7.18 1.77
CA THR A 39 -1.34 -6.83 2.82
C THR A 39 -2.09 -5.53 2.54
N MET A 40 -3.10 -5.24 3.37
CA MET A 40 -3.86 -4.00 3.37
C MET A 40 -3.88 -3.40 4.77
N LEU A 41 -3.59 -2.11 4.89
CA LEU A 41 -3.67 -1.36 6.14
C LEU A 41 -4.81 -0.33 6.10
N ARG A 42 -5.23 0.06 7.29
CA ARG A 42 -6.29 1.04 7.52
C ARG A 42 -5.95 1.92 8.71
N ASP A 43 -6.42 3.15 8.67
CA ASP A 43 -6.40 4.09 9.77
C ASP A 43 -6.80 3.38 11.09
N PRO A 44 -5.97 3.40 12.13
CA PRO A 44 -6.15 2.58 13.32
C PRO A 44 -7.49 2.82 14.01
N VAL A 45 -7.95 4.08 14.09
CA VAL A 45 -9.24 4.41 14.72
C VAL A 45 -10.39 3.82 13.91
N SER A 46 -10.41 4.07 12.60
CA SER A 46 -11.42 3.55 11.68
C SER A 46 -11.45 2.02 11.65
N ARG A 47 -10.27 1.39 11.67
CA ARG A 47 -10.09 -0.06 11.74
C ARG A 47 -10.64 -0.62 13.06
N TYR A 48 -10.28 -0.01 14.19
CA TYR A 48 -10.71 -0.43 15.52
C TYR A 48 -12.23 -0.38 15.67
N LEU A 49 -12.86 0.71 15.26
CA LEU A 49 -14.32 0.85 15.27
C LEU A 49 -15.02 -0.17 14.35
N SER A 50 -14.43 -0.41 13.18
CA SER A 50 -14.95 -1.41 12.24
C SER A 50 -14.90 -2.80 12.86
N GLU A 51 -13.84 -3.12 13.59
CA GLU A 51 -13.71 -4.39 14.33
C GLU A 51 -14.72 -4.47 15.48
N TRP A 52 -14.84 -3.43 16.31
CA TRP A 52 -15.84 -3.36 17.37
C TRP A 52 -17.25 -3.60 16.85
N LYS A 53 -17.66 -2.91 15.77
CA LYS A 53 -18.97 -3.13 15.12
C LYS A 53 -19.14 -4.55 14.57
N HIS A 54 -18.05 -5.22 14.20
CA HIS A 54 -18.09 -6.60 13.74
C HIS A 54 -18.26 -7.57 14.92
N VAL A 55 -17.52 -7.36 16.01
CA VAL A 55 -17.65 -8.13 17.26
C VAL A 55 -19.04 -7.97 17.86
N GLN A 56 -19.61 -6.76 17.83
CA GLN A 56 -20.99 -6.50 18.25
C GLN A 56 -22.02 -7.38 17.51
N ARG A 57 -21.73 -7.78 16.27
CA ARG A 57 -22.58 -8.69 15.46
C ARG A 57 -22.21 -10.17 15.59
N GLY A 58 -21.34 -10.54 16.52
CA GLY A 58 -21.00 -11.94 16.82
C GLY A 58 -19.71 -12.46 16.20
N ALA A 59 -18.87 -11.61 15.59
CA ALA A 59 -17.53 -12.04 15.20
C ALA A 59 -16.66 -12.28 16.43
N THR A 60 -15.97 -13.42 16.45
CA THR A 60 -15.14 -13.82 17.60
C THR A 60 -13.76 -14.31 17.21
N TRP A 61 -13.52 -14.60 15.92
CA TRP A 61 -12.26 -15.13 15.38
C TRP A 61 -11.60 -16.15 16.34
N LYS A 62 -12.37 -17.20 16.72
CA LYS A 62 -12.02 -18.16 17.79
C LYS A 62 -11.06 -19.27 17.37
N THR A 63 -10.63 -19.33 16.11
CA THR A 63 -9.77 -20.38 15.54
C THR A 63 -8.38 -19.95 15.02
N PRO A 64 -7.80 -18.78 15.34
CA PRO A 64 -6.47 -18.46 14.84
C PRO A 64 -5.42 -19.29 15.61
N CYS A 65 -4.73 -20.17 14.89
CA CYS A 65 -3.48 -20.74 15.36
C CYS A 65 -2.51 -19.58 15.60
N THR A 66 -1.99 -19.49 16.81
CA THR A 66 -1.09 -18.44 17.27
C THR A 66 0.17 -19.14 17.77
N CYS A 67 1.34 -18.63 17.35
CA CYS A 67 2.70 -19.11 17.66
C CYS A 67 2.86 -20.59 18.05
N VAL A 68 3.54 -21.35 17.19
CA VAL A 68 3.76 -22.82 17.26
C VAL A 68 4.25 -23.34 18.63
N THR A 69 4.85 -22.48 19.47
CA THR A 69 5.48 -22.86 20.75
C THR A 69 4.87 -22.23 22.01
N ALA A 70 3.87 -21.34 21.89
CA ALA A 70 3.27 -20.69 23.05
C ALA A 70 1.80 -21.08 23.22
N ALA A 71 1.36 -21.24 24.47
CA ALA A 71 -0.03 -21.48 24.80
C ALA A 71 -0.93 -20.47 24.06
N ARG A 72 -2.04 -20.98 23.52
CA ARG A 72 -3.07 -20.18 22.84
C ARG A 72 -3.45 -18.99 23.74
N PRO A 73 -3.56 -17.75 23.19
CA PRO A 73 -3.98 -16.61 23.98
C PRO A 73 -5.33 -16.92 24.65
N PRO A 74 -5.54 -16.46 25.91
CA PRO A 74 -6.77 -16.71 26.66
C PRO A 74 -8.00 -16.37 25.80
N ARG A 75 -9.05 -17.19 25.89
CA ARG A 75 -10.31 -16.92 25.17
C ARG A 75 -10.83 -15.55 25.60
N THR A 76 -10.83 -14.59 24.69
CA THR A 76 -11.35 -13.25 24.95
C THR A 76 -12.87 -13.28 24.93
N SER A 77 -13.50 -13.26 26.09
CA SER A 77 -14.92 -12.90 26.25
C SER A 77 -15.02 -11.41 26.55
N CYS A 78 -14.48 -10.56 25.68
CA CYS A 78 -14.68 -9.12 25.83
C CYS A 78 -16.16 -8.78 25.54
N PRO A 79 -16.85 -8.02 26.39
CA PRO A 79 -18.25 -7.66 26.17
C PRO A 79 -18.44 -6.78 24.92
N THR A 80 -19.67 -6.71 24.43
CA THR A 80 -20.01 -6.09 23.13
C THR A 80 -20.23 -4.57 23.17
N ALA A 81 -20.41 -3.97 24.35
CA ALA A 81 -20.56 -2.53 24.50
C ALA A 81 -19.23 -1.79 24.24
N THR A 82 -19.26 -0.56 23.72
CA THR A 82 -18.05 0.17 23.29
C THR A 82 -17.07 0.42 24.45
N SER A 83 -17.59 0.82 25.62
CA SER A 83 -16.80 1.02 26.83
C SER A 83 -16.09 -0.26 27.24
N ASP A 84 -16.82 -1.37 27.22
CA ASP A 84 -16.35 -2.66 27.71
C ASP A 84 -15.34 -3.28 26.72
N PHE A 85 -15.52 -2.98 25.43
CA PHE A 85 -14.57 -3.35 24.38
C PHE A 85 -13.22 -2.63 24.56
N MET A 86 -13.25 -1.33 24.88
CA MET A 86 -12.04 -0.54 25.15
C MET A 86 -11.36 -0.93 26.48
N ASN A 87 -12.16 -1.31 27.48
CA ASN A 87 -11.66 -1.63 28.82
C ASN A 87 -11.18 -3.08 28.97
N CYS A 88 -11.36 -3.93 27.97
CA CYS A 88 -10.91 -5.32 28.01
C CYS A 88 -9.38 -5.40 27.78
N PRO A 89 -8.56 -5.78 28.79
CA PRO A 89 -7.10 -5.74 28.67
C PRO A 89 -6.55 -6.73 27.63
N SER A 90 -7.22 -7.87 27.47
CA SER A 90 -6.87 -8.91 26.52
C SER A 90 -7.42 -8.67 25.10
N ASN A 91 -7.97 -7.48 24.81
CA ASN A 91 -8.60 -7.22 23.52
C ASN A 91 -7.57 -7.26 22.37
N LEU A 92 -7.69 -8.28 21.52
CA LEU A 92 -6.84 -8.45 20.34
C LEU A 92 -7.08 -7.39 19.25
N ALA A 93 -8.09 -6.54 19.38
CA ALA A 93 -8.24 -5.37 18.54
C ALA A 93 -7.15 -4.33 18.82
N ASN A 94 -6.60 -4.25 20.03
CA ASN A 94 -5.54 -3.30 20.37
C ASN A 94 -4.25 -3.64 19.60
N ASN A 95 -3.66 -2.64 18.94
CA ASN A 95 -2.42 -2.76 18.17
C ASN A 95 -2.40 -3.98 17.22
N ARG A 96 -3.54 -4.25 16.56
CA ARG A 96 -3.74 -5.44 15.73
C ARG A 96 -2.79 -5.46 14.53
N GLN A 97 -2.61 -4.32 13.85
CA GLN A 97 -1.81 -4.28 12.62
C GLN A 97 -0.34 -4.56 12.94
N VAL A 98 0.21 -3.92 13.97
CA VAL A 98 1.58 -4.17 14.45
C VAL A 98 1.74 -5.62 14.89
N ARG A 99 0.83 -6.13 15.73
CA ARG A 99 0.92 -7.52 16.23
C ARG A 99 0.85 -8.56 15.11
N MET A 100 0.09 -8.31 14.05
CA MET A 100 -0.06 -9.24 12.93
C MET A 100 1.06 -9.14 11.88
N LEU A 101 1.80 -8.03 11.86
CA LEU A 101 2.92 -7.82 10.94
C LEU A 101 4.28 -8.10 11.57
N ALA A 102 4.40 -7.98 12.89
CA ALA A 102 5.63 -8.25 13.61
C ALA A 102 5.92 -9.75 13.73
N ASP A 103 7.19 -10.08 13.85
CA ASP A 103 7.62 -11.39 14.34
C ASP A 103 7.46 -11.45 15.87
N LEU A 104 6.45 -12.22 16.31
CA LEU A 104 6.14 -12.36 17.73
C LEU A 104 7.17 -13.20 18.49
N SER A 105 8.01 -13.99 17.81
CA SER A 105 9.06 -14.79 18.47
C SER A 105 10.10 -13.90 19.16
N LEU A 106 10.36 -12.71 18.60
CA LEU A 106 11.27 -11.70 19.15
C LEU A 106 10.86 -11.20 20.54
N VAL A 107 9.59 -11.38 20.90
CA VAL A 107 9.04 -10.92 22.18
C VAL A 107 8.46 -12.06 23.02
N GLY A 108 8.90 -13.30 22.80
CA GLY A 108 8.39 -14.44 23.58
C GLY A 108 6.91 -14.73 23.32
N CYS A 109 6.44 -14.50 22.08
CA CYS A 109 5.07 -14.75 21.64
C CYS A 109 4.04 -13.97 22.48
N TYR A 110 3.08 -14.64 23.12
CA TYR A 110 2.06 -14.02 23.97
C TYR A 110 2.43 -13.97 25.45
N ASN A 111 3.66 -14.35 25.82
CA ASN A 111 4.13 -14.24 27.19
C ASN A 111 4.45 -12.76 27.51
N LEU A 112 3.52 -12.07 28.16
CA LEU A 112 3.67 -10.67 28.52
C LEU A 112 4.71 -10.45 29.64
N SER A 113 5.04 -11.49 30.41
CA SER A 113 6.00 -11.40 31.52
C SER A 113 7.46 -11.52 31.07
N SER A 114 7.74 -11.80 29.80
CA SER A 114 9.11 -12.01 29.32
C SER A 114 9.94 -10.72 29.24
N MET A 115 9.29 -9.55 29.17
CA MET A 115 9.95 -8.25 29.04
C MET A 115 8.99 -7.09 29.35
N ASN A 116 9.55 -5.91 29.60
CA ASN A 116 8.78 -4.70 29.87
C ASN A 116 7.93 -4.29 28.66
N GLU A 117 6.73 -3.74 28.92
CA GLU A 117 5.77 -3.36 27.87
C GLU A 117 6.34 -2.33 26.89
N SER A 118 7.06 -1.32 27.38
CA SER A 118 7.69 -0.32 26.52
C SER A 118 8.70 -0.96 25.57
N GLN A 119 9.62 -1.78 26.09
CA GLN A 119 10.62 -2.48 25.28
C GLN A 119 9.96 -3.42 24.27
N ARG A 120 8.93 -4.17 24.70
CA ARG A 120 8.12 -5.03 23.85
C ARG A 120 7.50 -4.26 22.69
N GLY A 121 6.90 -3.10 22.98
CA GLY A 121 6.27 -2.24 21.99
C GLY A 121 7.26 -1.75 20.91
N HIS A 122 8.47 -1.35 21.32
CA HIS A 122 9.52 -0.92 20.39
C HIS A 122 9.97 -2.05 19.45
N ILE A 123 10.19 -3.26 19.97
CA ILE A 123 10.58 -4.43 19.17
C ILE A 123 9.49 -4.78 18.16
N LEU A 124 8.23 -4.83 18.61
CA LEU A 124 7.09 -5.12 17.75
C LEU A 124 6.92 -4.09 16.64
N LEU A 125 7.01 -2.79 16.95
CA LEU A 125 6.87 -1.72 15.97
C LEU A 125 7.99 -1.79 14.92
N SER A 126 9.24 -1.92 15.36
CA SER A 126 10.39 -2.03 14.47
C SER A 126 10.29 -3.25 13.54
N SER A 127 9.91 -4.41 14.11
CA SER A 127 9.68 -5.64 13.33
C SER A 127 8.55 -5.46 12.30
N ALA A 128 7.41 -4.88 12.71
CA ALA A 128 6.29 -4.63 11.80
C ALA A 128 6.64 -3.67 10.67
N MET A 129 7.37 -2.58 10.95
CA MET A 129 7.83 -1.62 9.93
C MET A 129 8.78 -2.29 8.94
N SER A 130 9.75 -3.07 9.43
CA SER A 130 10.69 -3.81 8.60
C SER A 130 9.98 -4.81 7.69
N ASN A 131 9.11 -5.65 8.27
CA ASN A 131 8.35 -6.66 7.52
C ASN A 131 7.45 -6.00 6.47
N LEU A 132 6.72 -4.94 6.82
CA LEU A 132 5.87 -4.20 5.89
C LEU A 132 6.67 -3.56 4.76
N LYS A 133 7.83 -2.97 5.04
CA LYS A 133 8.73 -2.39 4.03
C LYS A 133 9.19 -3.47 3.04
N ASN A 134 9.47 -4.67 3.53
CA ASN A 134 10.03 -5.78 2.73
C ASN A 134 8.97 -6.63 2.02
N MET A 135 7.67 -6.41 2.28
CA MET A 135 6.60 -7.02 1.48
C MET A 135 6.66 -6.53 0.04
N ALA A 136 6.31 -7.42 -0.90
CA ALA A 136 6.24 -7.11 -2.32
C ALA A 136 5.28 -5.93 -2.57
N PHE A 137 4.14 -5.92 -1.87
CA PHE A 137 3.17 -4.85 -1.99
C PHE A 137 2.35 -4.69 -0.70
N TYR A 138 1.92 -3.48 -0.40
CA TYR A 138 0.80 -3.26 0.51
C TYR A 138 -0.04 -2.07 0.05
N GLY A 139 -1.33 -2.12 0.37
CA GLY A 139 -2.29 -1.06 0.07
C GLY A 139 -2.84 -0.38 1.31
N LEU A 140 -3.48 0.77 1.10
CA LEU A 140 -4.15 1.55 2.13
C LEU A 140 -5.62 1.70 1.77
N THR A 141 -6.51 1.38 2.71
CA THR A 141 -7.96 1.35 2.45
C THR A 141 -8.55 2.70 2.05
N GLU A 142 -7.90 3.80 2.47
CA GLU A 142 -8.26 5.18 2.18
C GLU A 142 -7.84 5.63 0.77
N PHE A 143 -7.01 4.83 0.08
CA PHE A 143 -6.45 5.17 -1.23
C PHE A 143 -6.65 4.02 -2.23
N GLN A 144 -7.90 3.64 -2.49
CA GLN A 144 -8.23 2.48 -3.34
C GLN A 144 -7.64 2.58 -4.77
N ARG A 145 -7.77 3.73 -5.43
CA ARG A 145 -7.18 3.93 -6.77
C ARG A 145 -5.65 3.88 -6.73
N LYS A 146 -4.99 4.56 -5.78
CA LYS A 146 -3.51 4.49 -5.68
C LYS A 146 -3.02 3.08 -5.39
N THR A 147 -3.78 2.34 -4.57
CA THR A 147 -3.55 0.92 -4.26
C THR A 147 -3.64 0.09 -5.53
N GLN A 148 -4.70 0.25 -6.33
CA GLN A 148 -4.82 -0.41 -7.63
C GLN A 148 -3.63 -0.10 -8.54
N TYR A 149 -3.30 1.19 -8.71
CA TYR A 149 -2.19 1.63 -9.55
C TYR A 149 -0.87 0.98 -9.16
N LEU A 150 -0.51 1.02 -7.87
CA LEU A 150 0.74 0.44 -7.40
C LEU A 150 0.75 -1.08 -7.56
N PHE A 151 -0.35 -1.77 -7.23
CA PHE A 151 -0.44 -3.22 -7.39
C PHE A 151 -0.22 -3.66 -8.84
N GLU A 152 -0.89 -2.99 -9.78
CA GLU A 152 -0.75 -3.24 -11.22
C GLU A 152 0.71 -3.09 -11.68
N ARG A 153 1.44 -2.11 -11.15
CA ARG A 153 2.84 -1.87 -11.52
C ARG A 153 3.82 -2.78 -10.81
N THR A 154 3.57 -3.15 -9.56
CA THR A 154 4.42 -4.09 -8.84
C THR A 154 4.44 -5.46 -9.51
N PHE A 155 3.28 -5.95 -9.97
CA PHE A 155 3.17 -7.30 -10.53
C PHE A 155 3.02 -7.32 -12.06
N SER A 156 3.08 -6.16 -12.72
CA SER A 156 2.81 -6.02 -14.16
C SER A 156 1.46 -6.64 -14.58
N LEU A 157 0.44 -6.45 -13.75
CA LEU A 157 -0.93 -6.93 -13.95
C LEU A 157 -1.88 -5.76 -14.22
N ARG A 158 -3.10 -6.07 -14.66
CA ARG A 158 -4.19 -5.09 -14.81
C ARG A 158 -5.48 -5.66 -14.24
N PHE A 159 -6.19 -4.85 -13.46
CA PHE A 159 -7.54 -5.22 -13.04
C PHE A 159 -8.53 -4.92 -14.17
N ILE A 160 -9.55 -5.77 -14.30
CA ILE A 160 -10.62 -5.60 -15.30
C ILE A 160 -11.47 -4.36 -14.96
N SER A 161 -11.72 -4.14 -13.67
CA SER A 161 -12.54 -3.03 -13.19
C SER A 161 -11.75 -2.12 -12.27
N ALA A 162 -11.98 -0.81 -12.44
CA ALA A 162 -11.47 0.23 -11.58
C ALA A 162 -11.92 0.03 -10.12
N PHE A 163 -11.00 0.17 -9.17
CA PHE A 163 -11.35 0.19 -7.75
C PHE A 163 -12.14 1.46 -7.42
N THR A 164 -13.21 1.32 -6.64
CA THR A 164 -14.04 2.44 -6.21
C THR A 164 -13.80 2.77 -4.74
N GLN A 165 -13.63 4.05 -4.42
CA GLN A 165 -13.50 4.50 -3.04
C GLN A 165 -14.87 4.53 -2.36
N ILE A 166 -15.08 3.68 -1.36
CA ILE A 166 -16.31 3.64 -0.56
C ILE A 166 -16.00 4.14 0.86
N ASN A 167 -16.20 5.44 1.07
CA ASN A 167 -15.92 6.08 2.37
C ASN A 167 -17.08 5.96 3.37
N SER A 168 -18.31 5.68 2.89
CA SER A 168 -19.46 5.38 3.76
C SER A 168 -19.33 3.98 4.36
N THR A 169 -18.43 3.86 5.32
CA THR A 169 -18.18 2.62 6.04
C THR A 169 -18.93 2.60 7.37
N ARG A 170 -19.15 1.41 7.91
CA ARG A 170 -19.75 1.23 9.25
C ARG A 170 -18.99 1.97 10.36
N ALA A 171 -17.69 2.22 10.17
CA ALA A 171 -16.87 3.03 11.08
C ALA A 171 -17.13 4.53 10.89
N ALA A 172 -17.27 5.00 9.65
CA ALA A 172 -17.56 6.41 9.35
C ALA A 172 -18.94 6.87 9.89
N ASN A 173 -19.88 5.94 10.05
CA ASN A 173 -21.21 6.22 10.62
C ASN A 173 -21.24 6.27 12.16
N VAL A 174 -20.10 6.08 12.83
CA VAL A 174 -20.02 6.20 14.29
C VAL A 174 -19.67 7.65 14.63
N ALA A 175 -20.61 8.38 15.22
CA ALA A 175 -20.33 9.67 15.83
C ALA A 175 -19.40 9.45 17.03
N LEU A 176 -18.18 9.99 16.97
CA LEU A 176 -17.20 9.90 18.05
C LEU A 176 -16.98 11.27 18.69
N SER A 177 -17.01 11.31 20.02
CA SER A 177 -16.43 12.44 20.73
C SER A 177 -14.91 12.41 20.59
N GLU A 178 -14.29 13.59 20.66
CA GLU A 178 -12.82 13.72 20.58
C GLU A 178 -12.13 12.94 21.71
N THR A 179 -12.76 12.88 22.88
CA THR A 179 -12.29 12.10 24.04
C THR A 179 -12.23 10.60 23.75
N VAL A 180 -13.23 10.04 23.06
CA VAL A 180 -13.25 8.62 22.68
C VAL A 180 -12.26 8.35 21.56
N ARG A 181 -12.11 9.26 20.58
CA ARG A 181 -11.09 9.13 19.53
C ARG A 181 -9.69 9.04 20.14
N ARG A 182 -9.31 10.01 20.98
CA ARG A 182 -8.00 10.00 21.66
C ARG A 182 -7.78 8.71 22.46
N ARG A 183 -8.82 8.23 23.16
CA ARG A 183 -8.71 6.97 23.90
C ARG A 183 -8.43 5.76 22.99
N ILE A 184 -9.06 5.71 21.83
CA ILE A 184 -8.81 4.63 20.84
C ILE A 184 -7.40 4.75 20.27
N GLU A 185 -6.90 5.97 20.00
CA GLU A 185 -5.53 6.22 19.57
C GLU A 185 -4.51 5.75 20.61
N GLU A 186 -4.73 6.03 21.89
CA GLU A 186 -3.89 5.54 23.00
C GLU A 186 -3.86 4.01 23.06
N LEU A 187 -5.01 3.35 22.94
CA LEU A 187 -5.09 1.88 22.91
C LEU A 187 -4.40 1.27 21.68
N ASN A 188 -4.22 2.05 20.62
CA ASN A 188 -3.65 1.63 19.34
C ASN A 188 -2.39 2.43 18.99
N TYR A 189 -1.64 2.90 19.99
CA TYR A 189 -0.52 3.83 19.78
C TYR A 189 0.61 3.26 18.89
N LEU A 190 0.82 1.94 18.87
CA LEU A 190 1.77 1.30 17.96
C LEU A 190 1.21 1.27 16.53
N ASP A 191 -0.08 0.94 16.39
CA ASP A 191 -0.75 0.95 15.08
C ASP A 191 -0.79 2.37 14.49
N VAL A 192 -0.92 3.43 15.31
CA VAL A 192 -0.83 4.83 14.87
C VAL A 192 0.54 5.11 14.26
N GLN A 193 1.63 4.80 14.99
CA GLN A 193 2.98 5.00 14.49
C GLN A 193 3.28 4.17 13.23
N LEU A 194 2.83 2.91 13.20
CA LEU A 194 2.97 2.06 12.02
C LEU A 194 2.20 2.62 10.82
N TYR A 195 0.97 3.10 11.02
CA TYR A 195 0.15 3.61 9.95
C TYR A 195 0.70 4.93 9.39
N GLU A 196 1.21 5.83 10.24
CA GLU A 196 1.89 7.05 9.79
C GLU A 196 3.10 6.73 8.91
N TYR A 197 3.96 5.80 9.36
CA TYR A 197 5.09 5.31 8.57
C TYR A 197 4.65 4.67 7.24
N ALA A 198 3.67 3.78 7.29
CA ALA A 198 3.15 3.09 6.11
C ALA A 198 2.52 4.07 5.11
N LYS A 199 1.83 5.09 5.59
CA LYS A 199 1.21 6.11 4.75
C LYS A 199 2.25 6.94 4.02
N ASP A 200 3.29 7.38 4.72
CA ASP A 200 4.38 8.13 4.11
C ASP A 200 5.11 7.29 3.04
N LEU A 201 5.55 6.09 3.42
CA LEU A 201 6.23 5.17 2.49
C LEU A 201 5.37 4.82 1.27
N PHE A 202 4.06 4.59 1.45
CA PHE A 202 3.13 4.29 0.36
C PHE A 202 3.00 5.46 -0.63
N LEU A 203 2.87 6.68 -0.12
CA LEU A 203 2.75 7.87 -0.96
C LEU A 203 4.07 8.17 -1.71
N GLN A 204 5.21 7.94 -1.06
CA GLN A 204 6.52 8.03 -1.72
C GLN A 204 6.66 6.99 -2.84
N ARG A 205 6.31 5.72 -2.59
CA ARG A 205 6.28 4.66 -3.62
C ARG A 205 5.39 5.06 -4.80
N PHE A 206 4.19 5.56 -4.52
CA PHE A 206 3.27 6.04 -5.56
C PHE A 206 3.88 7.16 -6.42
N GLN A 207 4.45 8.17 -5.79
CA GLN A 207 5.09 9.29 -6.49
C GLN A 207 6.28 8.82 -7.34
N PHE A 208 7.15 7.99 -6.77
CA PHE A 208 8.30 7.44 -7.46
C PHE A 208 7.89 6.64 -8.71
N THR A 209 6.96 5.67 -8.57
CA THR A 209 6.49 4.85 -9.69
C THR A 209 5.85 5.71 -10.78
N ARG A 210 5.09 6.75 -10.41
CA ARG A 210 4.49 7.71 -11.36
C ARG A 210 5.54 8.51 -12.13
N GLN A 211 6.56 9.02 -11.43
CA GLN A 211 7.64 9.78 -12.05
C GLN A 211 8.46 8.91 -13.01
N LYS A 212 8.78 7.67 -12.61
CA LYS A 212 9.48 6.69 -13.44
C LYS A 212 8.71 6.40 -14.74
N GLU A 213 7.42 6.06 -14.64
CA GLU A 213 6.57 5.79 -15.82
C GLU A 213 6.48 7.02 -16.75
N HIS A 214 6.41 8.23 -16.18
CA HIS A 214 6.42 9.45 -16.97
C HIS A 214 7.75 9.67 -17.71
N GLN A 215 8.88 9.41 -17.06
CA GLN A 215 10.20 9.50 -17.70
C GLN A 215 10.36 8.48 -18.83
N GLU A 216 9.96 7.23 -18.61
CA GLU A 216 9.97 6.17 -19.63
C GLU A 216 9.10 6.53 -20.83
N SER A 217 7.88 7.07 -20.60
CA SER A 217 7.01 7.54 -21.67
C SER A 217 7.64 8.69 -22.48
N ARG A 218 8.33 9.63 -21.79
CA ARG A 218 9.04 10.72 -22.47
C ARG A 218 10.19 10.23 -23.34
N LEU A 219 10.93 9.22 -22.88
CA LEU A 219 12.03 8.61 -23.63
C LEU A 219 11.49 7.90 -24.87
N LYS A 220 10.46 7.05 -24.73
CA LYS A 220 9.80 6.38 -25.86
C LYS A 220 9.31 7.39 -26.92
N ARG A 221 8.63 8.45 -26.51
CA ARG A 221 8.19 9.53 -27.43
C ARG A 221 9.35 10.27 -28.11
N ARG A 222 10.53 10.37 -27.48
CA ARG A 222 11.72 10.97 -28.11
C ARG A 222 12.32 10.04 -29.15
N GLU A 223 12.41 8.75 -28.84
CA GLU A 223 12.89 7.71 -29.75
C GLU A 223 11.97 7.56 -30.97
N GLU A 224 10.66 7.49 -30.76
CA GLU A 224 9.67 7.48 -31.86
C GLU A 224 9.84 8.68 -32.79
N ARG A 225 10.01 9.88 -32.23
CA ARG A 225 10.26 11.10 -33.02
C ARG A 225 11.59 11.07 -33.77
N ARG A 226 12.62 10.44 -33.20
CA ARG A 226 13.91 10.26 -33.87
C ARG A 226 13.78 9.30 -35.05
N LEU A 227 13.15 8.14 -34.84
CA LEU A 227 12.92 7.13 -35.88
C LEU A 227 12.08 7.71 -37.04
N LEU A 228 11.04 8.49 -36.74
CA LEU A 228 10.22 9.17 -37.76
C LEU A 228 11.02 10.19 -38.57
N ARG A 229 12.02 10.85 -37.99
CA ARG A 229 12.92 11.77 -38.73
C ARG A 229 13.86 11.00 -39.64
N GLU A 230 14.49 9.94 -39.12
CA GLU A 230 15.39 9.08 -39.90
C GLU A 230 14.66 8.43 -41.10
N GLN A 231 13.42 7.95 -40.91
CA GLN A 231 12.59 7.44 -42.01
C GLN A 231 12.24 8.51 -43.05
N ARG A 232 11.97 9.76 -42.63
CA ARG A 232 11.72 10.87 -43.57
C ARG A 232 12.96 11.27 -44.36
N GLU A 233 14.15 11.12 -43.79
CA GLU A 233 15.41 11.39 -44.46
C GLU A 233 15.78 10.28 -45.45
N GLN A 234 15.53 9.01 -45.10
CA GLN A 234 15.73 7.86 -45.98
C GLN A 234 14.66 7.74 -47.09
N GLY A 235 13.44 8.22 -46.83
CA GLY A 235 12.32 8.25 -47.77
C GLY A 235 12.30 9.42 -48.76
N ARG A 236 13.42 10.14 -48.96
CA ARG A 236 13.57 11.13 -50.03
C ARG A 236 14.25 10.51 -51.26
N PRO A 237 13.52 10.12 -52.32
CA PRO A 237 14.14 10.01 -53.63
C PRO A 237 14.51 11.43 -54.08
N TRP A 238 15.75 11.61 -54.53
CA TRP A 238 16.14 12.80 -55.30
C TRP A 238 15.09 13.13 -56.37
N PRO A 239 14.57 14.37 -56.49
CA PRO A 239 13.83 14.73 -57.67
C PRO A 239 14.83 15.06 -58.80
N LEU A 240 14.94 14.15 -59.76
CA LEU A 240 15.11 14.56 -61.15
C LEU A 240 13.95 15.51 -61.52
N ARG A 241 14.29 16.62 -62.15
CA ARG A 241 13.37 17.53 -62.83
C ARG A 241 12.30 16.76 -63.62
N ARG A 242 11.00 17.05 -63.40
CA ARG A 242 10.07 17.63 -64.40
C ARG A 242 8.60 17.59 -63.93
N ARG A 243 8.02 18.79 -63.88
CA ARG A 243 6.70 19.23 -64.40
C ARG A 243 5.52 18.24 -64.39
N GLY A 244 4.50 18.59 -63.60
CA GLY A 244 3.09 18.58 -64.03
C GLY A 244 2.18 17.50 -63.43
N GLY A 245 1.00 17.92 -62.98
CA GLY A 245 -0.19 17.08 -62.86
C GLY A 245 -0.60 16.72 -61.42
N GLY A 246 -1.60 17.43 -60.89
CA GLY A 246 -2.16 17.17 -59.55
C GLY A 246 -3.12 15.97 -59.51
N ILE A 247 -3.19 15.31 -58.35
CA ILE A 247 -4.27 14.41 -57.94
C ILE A 247 -4.48 14.57 -56.43
N LYS A 248 -5.72 14.88 -56.02
CA LYS A 248 -6.18 14.90 -54.61
C LYS A 248 -6.38 13.46 -54.14
N ARG A 249 -5.85 13.11 -52.96
CA ARG A 249 -6.26 11.93 -52.17
C ARG A 249 -6.75 12.36 -50.80
N MET A 250 -7.83 11.73 -50.39
CA MET A 250 -8.61 11.97 -49.19
C MET A 250 -8.43 10.73 -48.33
N ASP A 251 -7.65 10.83 -47.25
CA ASP A 251 -7.47 9.74 -46.30
C ASP A 251 -8.18 10.08 -44.98
N LYS A 252 -9.06 9.18 -44.57
CA LYS A 252 -9.77 9.16 -43.29
C LYS A 252 -8.78 8.77 -42.19
N GLU A 253 -8.54 9.66 -41.23
CA GLU A 253 -7.95 9.30 -39.94
C GLU A 253 -8.93 8.42 -39.16
N VAL A 254 -8.47 7.22 -38.78
CA VAL A 254 -9.11 6.38 -37.76
C VAL A 254 -8.52 6.80 -36.42
N ASP A 255 -9.32 7.50 -35.62
CA ASP A 255 -9.00 7.90 -34.25
C ASP A 255 -8.97 6.66 -33.34
N PHE A 256 -7.76 6.25 -32.94
CA PHE A 256 -7.55 5.31 -31.82
C PHE A 256 -7.25 6.14 -30.57
N SER A 257 -8.28 6.80 -30.03
CA SER A 257 -8.22 7.40 -28.70
C SER A 257 -8.30 6.31 -27.63
N ALA A 258 -7.17 5.65 -27.40
CA ALA A 258 -6.96 4.87 -26.18
C ALA A 258 -6.99 5.83 -24.99
N THR A 259 -8.11 5.81 -24.26
CA THR A 259 -8.38 6.57 -23.05
C THR A 259 -7.26 6.35 -22.03
N THR A 260 -6.34 7.32 -21.92
CA THR A 260 -5.60 7.54 -20.69
C THR A 260 -6.59 8.01 -19.64
N GLU A 261 -7.16 7.07 -18.88
CA GLU A 261 -7.96 7.38 -17.70
C GLU A 261 -7.11 8.24 -16.75
N ASP A 262 -7.57 9.47 -16.61
CA ASP A 262 -6.95 10.52 -15.84
C ASP A 262 -7.03 10.15 -14.35
N TYR A 263 -5.91 9.68 -13.80
CA TYR A 263 -5.77 9.32 -12.37
C TYR A 263 -5.77 10.55 -11.43
N THR A 264 -5.99 11.72 -11.99
CA THR A 264 -5.99 13.04 -11.36
C THR A 264 -7.40 13.58 -11.26
N SER A 265 -8.24 13.00 -10.42
CA SER A 265 -9.32 13.77 -9.83
C SER A 265 -9.66 13.28 -8.43
N GLN A 266 -9.89 14.25 -7.54
CA GLN A 266 -10.39 14.13 -6.17
C GLN A 266 -9.33 13.89 -5.08
N VAL A 267 -8.56 14.94 -4.81
CA VAL A 267 -8.17 15.27 -3.43
C VAL A 267 -9.39 15.93 -2.79
N ALA A 268 -10.25 15.15 -2.12
CA ALA A 268 -11.19 15.73 -1.18
C ALA A 268 -10.38 16.17 0.05
N ARG A 269 -10.20 17.49 0.21
CA ARG A 269 -9.76 18.06 1.48
C ARG A 269 -10.88 17.88 2.50
N TRP A 270 -10.57 17.19 3.59
CA TRP A 270 -11.32 17.23 4.84
C TRP A 270 -10.30 17.31 5.97
#